data_AF-A0A9Q4A745-F1
#
_entry.id   AF-A0A9Q4A745-F1
#
_cell.length_a   1.000
_cell.length_b   1.000
_cell.length_c   1.000
_cell.angle_alpha   90.00
_cell.angle_beta   90.00
_cell.angle_gamma   90.00
#
_symmetry.space_group_name_H-M   'P 1'
#
loop_
_entity.id
_entity.type
_entity.pdbx_description
1 polymer ?
#
loop_
_entity_poly.entity_id
_entity_poly.type
_entity_poly.pdbx_seq_one_letter_code
_entity_poly.pdbx_strand_id
1 'polypeptide(L)'
;MAIQNPNSSQKHLAVLIDADNAPAAIVDGLFEEIAKYGVASVKRIYGDWTGPQLGGWKKVLLDYSIQPIQQFAYTKGKNATDSSLI
;
A
#
# COMPACT_ATOMS: atom_id res chain seq x y z
N MET A 1 -15.31 -30.56 25.88
CA MET A 1 -15.31 -29.10 25.65
C MET A 1 -13.87 -28.68 25.36
N ALA A 2 -13.55 -28.36 24.11
CA ALA A 2 -12.19 -27.95 23.76
C ALA A 2 -11.99 -26.49 24.20
N ILE A 3 -10.99 -26.28 25.06
CA ILE A 3 -10.59 -24.98 25.56
C ILE A 3 -9.92 -24.26 24.38
N GLN A 4 -10.54 -23.20 23.86
CA GLN A 4 -9.92 -22.37 22.83
C GLN A 4 -8.75 -21.61 23.47
N ASN A 5 -7.54 -21.77 22.93
CA ASN A 5 -6.36 -20.99 23.31
C ASN A 5 -6.62 -19.49 23.03
N PRO A 6 -6.56 -18.58 24.03
CA PRO A 6 -6.87 -17.17 23.81
C PRO A 6 -5.75 -16.34 23.16
N ASN A 7 -4.68 -16.96 22.64
CA ASN A 7 -3.50 -16.25 22.12
C ASN A 7 -3.22 -16.54 20.63
N SER A 8 -4.25 -16.47 19.78
CA SER A 8 -4.01 -16.19 18.37
C SER A 8 -3.74 -14.69 18.25
N SER A 9 -2.51 -14.24 18.57
CA SER A 9 -2.11 -12.87 18.26
C SER A 9 -2.24 -12.67 16.76
N GLN A 10 -3.36 -12.08 16.34
CA GLN A 10 -3.59 -11.71 14.95
C GLN A 10 -2.37 -10.92 14.49
N LYS A 11 -1.65 -11.43 13.49
CA LYS A 11 -0.42 -10.77 13.04
C LYS A 11 -0.82 -9.42 12.45
N HIS A 12 -0.28 -8.35 13.03
CA HIS A 12 -0.48 -7.01 12.52
C HIS A 12 0.50 -6.77 11.38
N LEU A 13 -0.02 -6.45 10.21
CA LEU A 13 0.76 -6.21 9.00
C LEU A 13 0.73 -4.73 8.66
N ALA A 14 1.87 -4.25 8.17
CA ALA A 14 1.98 -2.95 7.53
C ALA A 14 2.08 -3.14 6.02
N VAL A 15 1.19 -2.46 5.29
CA VAL A 15 1.07 -2.53 3.84
C VAL A 15 1.47 -1.17 3.29
N LEU A 16 2.56 -1.15 2.53
CA LEU A 16 3.09 0.04 1.85
C LEU A 16 3.03 -0.23 0.35
N ILE A 17 2.28 0.58 -0.38
CA ILE A 17 2.04 0.40 -1.81
C ILE A 17 2.71 1.56 -2.56
N ASP A 18 3.40 1.25 -3.64
CA ASP A 18 3.87 2.26 -4.61
C ASP A 18 2.83 2.37 -5.73
N ALA A 19 2.09 3.47 -5.74
CA ALA A 19 0.97 3.71 -6.66
C ALA A 19 1.43 3.98 -8.10
N ASP A 20 2.65 4.49 -8.28
CA ASP A 20 3.20 4.82 -9.59
C ASP A 20 3.69 3.55 -10.30
N ASN A 21 4.09 2.52 -9.54
CA ASN A 21 4.56 1.23 -10.06
C ASN A 21 3.54 0.09 -10.01
N ALA A 22 2.43 0.23 -9.28
CA ALA A 22 1.38 -0.78 -9.18
C ALA A 22 0.04 -0.29 -9.73
N PRO A 23 -0.69 -1.09 -10.53
CA PRO A 23 -2.02 -0.73 -11.01
C PRO A 23 -3.08 -0.93 -9.91
N ALA A 24 -4.10 -0.08 -9.85
CA ALA A 24 -5.17 -0.19 -8.85
C ALA A 24 -5.98 -1.50 -8.92
N ALA A 25 -5.97 -2.19 -10.06
CA ALA A 25 -6.71 -3.44 -10.27
C ALA A 25 -6.24 -4.61 -9.37
N ILE A 26 -5.04 -4.54 -8.79
CA ILE A 26 -4.54 -5.60 -7.91
C ILE A 26 -5.01 -5.47 -6.46
N VAL A 27 -5.69 -4.38 -6.09
CA VAL A 27 -6.00 -4.05 -4.69
C VAL A 27 -6.88 -5.12 -4.02
N ASP A 28 -7.86 -5.65 -4.74
CA ASP A 28 -8.80 -6.65 -4.21
C ASP A 28 -8.05 -7.94 -3.82
N GLY A 29 -7.28 -8.50 -4.76
CA GLY A 29 -6.49 -9.71 -4.54
C GLY A 29 -5.37 -9.50 -3.52
N LEU A 30 -4.78 -8.31 -3.47
CA LEU A 30 -3.77 -7.96 -2.46
C LEU A 30 -4.36 -8.05 -1.04
N PHE A 31 -5.52 -7.45 -0.80
CA PHE A 31 -6.14 -7.49 0.54
C PHE A 31 -6.75 -8.85 0.89
N GLU A 32 -7.24 -9.61 -0.10
CA GLU A 32 -7.64 -10.99 0.10
C GLU A 32 -6.46 -11.85 0.56
N GLU A 33 -5.29 -11.65 -0.04
CA GLU A 33 -4.08 -12.37 0.35
C GLU A 33 -3.59 -11.95 1.75
N ILE A 34 -3.57 -10.64 2.03
CA ILE A 34 -3.17 -10.12 3.36
C ILE A 34 -4.07 -10.68 4.47
N ALA A 35 -5.37 -10.83 4.22
CA ALA A 35 -6.33 -11.38 5.18
C ALA A 35 -6.01 -12.83 5.59
N LYS A 36 -5.30 -13.60 4.76
CA LYS A 36 -4.83 -14.97 5.10
C LYS A 36 -3.69 -14.95 6.11
N TYR A 37 -2.89 -13.88 6.15
CA TYR A 37 -1.72 -13.75 7.00
C TYR A 37 -2.00 -12.97 8.30
N GLY A 38 -2.98 -12.09 8.30
CA GLY A 38 -3.38 -11.32 9.47
C GLY A 38 -4.16 -10.05 9.14
N VAL A 39 -4.06 -9.06 10.03
CA VAL A 39 -4.80 -7.79 9.92
C VAL A 39 -3.87 -6.68 9.47
N ALA A 40 -4.20 -6.02 8.35
CA ALA A 40 -3.50 -4.83 7.89
C ALA A 40 -3.83 -3.62 8.78
N SER A 41 -2.99 -3.38 9.80
CA SER A 41 -3.14 -2.26 10.73
C SER A 41 -2.66 -0.94 10.14
N VAL A 42 -1.69 -0.99 9.23
CA VAL A 42 -1.19 0.20 8.52
C VAL A 42 -1.34 -0.05 7.03
N LYS A 43 -2.01 0.86 6.34
CA LYS A 43 -2.21 0.82 4.88
C LYS A 43 -1.85 2.17 4.32
N ARG A 44 -0.70 2.27 3.66
CA ARG A 44 -0.24 3.51 3.02
C ARG A 44 0.06 3.25 1.57
N ILE A 45 -0.22 4.25 0.75
CA ILE A 45 0.06 4.22 -0.67
C ILE A 45 0.75 5.51 -1.08
N TYR A 46 1.93 5.37 -1.66
CA TYR A 46 2.83 6.45 -2.03
C TYR A 46 2.72 6.71 -3.52
N GLY A 47 2.65 7.98 -3.91
CA GLY A 47 2.72 8.35 -5.31
C GLY A 47 2.41 9.81 -5.53
N ASP A 48 2.48 10.24 -6.79
CA ASP A 48 2.15 11.61 -7.17
C ASP A 48 0.63 11.80 -7.40
N TRP A 49 -0.09 12.24 -6.36
CA TRP A 49 -1.54 12.46 -6.41
C TRP A 49 -1.95 13.77 -7.11
N THR A 50 -0.98 14.61 -7.51
CA THR A 50 -1.24 15.87 -8.21
C THR A 50 -1.69 15.64 -9.65
N GLY A 51 -1.33 14.51 -10.24
CA GLY A 51 -1.70 14.15 -11.61
C GLY A 51 -2.90 13.20 -11.71
N PRO A 52 -3.43 12.99 -12.94
CA PRO A 52 -4.58 12.14 -13.19
C PRO A 52 -4.25 10.63 -13.20
N GLN A 53 -2.96 10.25 -13.25
CA GLN A 53 -2.52 8.86 -13.44
C GLN A 53 -2.96 7.93 -12.30
N LEU A 54 -3.07 8.43 -11.07
CA LEU A 54 -3.53 7.67 -9.91
C LEU A 54 -5.06 7.68 -9.74
N GLY A 55 -5.82 8.07 -10.77
CA GLY A 55 -7.28 8.15 -10.73
C GLY A 55 -7.97 6.81 -10.41
N GLY A 56 -7.38 5.69 -10.85
CA GLY A 56 -7.86 4.34 -10.48
C GLY A 56 -7.71 4.09 -8.99
N TRP A 57 -6.56 4.44 -8.42
CA TRP A 57 -6.30 4.30 -6.99
C TRP A 57 -7.24 5.18 -6.16
N LYS A 58 -7.47 6.43 -6.56
CA LYS A 58 -8.37 7.37 -5.85
C LYS A 58 -9.78 6.80 -5.60
N LYS A 59 -10.28 5.94 -6.49
CA LYS A 59 -11.60 5.30 -6.34
C LYS A 59 -11.62 4.27 -5.21
N VAL A 60 -10.52 3.52 -5.03
CA VAL A 60 -10.43 2.37 -4.11
C VAL A 60 -9.81 2.74 -2.75
N LEU A 61 -9.22 3.94 -2.61
CA LEU A 61 -8.59 4.37 -1.35
C LEU A 61 -9.54 4.31 -0.15
N LEU A 62 -10.76 4.84 -0.32
CA LEU A 62 -11.76 4.90 0.75
C LEU A 62 -12.28 3.51 1.09
N ASP A 63 -12.60 2.71 0.07
CA ASP A 63 -13.14 1.36 0.23
C ASP A 63 -12.21 0.46 1.06
N TYR A 64 -10.90 0.57 0.82
CA TYR A 64 -9.89 -0.24 1.52
C TYR A 64 -9.25 0.47 2.72
N SER A 65 -9.69 1.69 3.05
CA SER A 65 -9.10 2.54 4.10
C SER A 65 -7.59 2.71 3.94
N ILE A 66 -7.13 2.94 2.72
CA ILE A 66 -5.72 3.15 2.39
C ILE A 66 -5.42 4.63 2.49
N GLN A 67 -4.40 4.98 3.27
CA GLN A 67 -3.97 6.37 3.42
C GLN A 67 -3.06 6.77 2.24
N PRO A 68 -3.48 7.72 1.38
CA PRO A 68 -2.60 8.25 0.36
C PRO A 68 -1.51 9.12 0.99
N ILE A 69 -0.27 8.93 0.54
CA ILE A 69 0.89 9.74 0.90
C ILE A 69 1.40 10.37 -0.39
N GLN A 70 1.40 11.70 -0.45
CA GLN A 70 1.98 12.44 -1.56
C GLN A 70 3.49 12.24 -1.57
N GLN A 71 3.98 11.66 -2.65
CA GLN A 71 5.39 11.63 -2.96
C GLN A 71 5.68 12.80 -3.88
N PHE A 72 6.53 13.74 -3.42
CA PHE A 72 7.04 14.76 -4.31
C PHE A 72 8.06 14.10 -5.22
N ALA A 73 7.77 14.05 -6.52
CA ALA A 73 8.75 13.61 -7.50
C ALA A 73 9.91 14.62 -7.50
N TYR A 74 11.07 14.21 -6.97
CA TYR A 74 12.25 15.08 -6.97
C TYR A 74 12.85 15.29 -8.37
N THR A 75 12.38 14.58 -9.40
CA THR A 75 12.77 14.79 -10.81
C THR A 75 11.70 14.24 -11.77
N LYS A 76 11.01 15.10 -12.52
CA LYS A 76 10.35 14.68 -13.78
C LYS A 76 11.43 14.58 -14.85
N GLY A 77 11.94 13.36 -15.09
CA GLY A 77 12.56 13.01 -16.37
C GLY A 77 14.08 13.02 -16.47
N LYS A 78 14.82 12.43 -15.52
CA LYS A 78 16.20 11.98 -15.80
C LYS A 78 16.51 10.63 -15.15
N ASN A 79 16.94 9.69 -15.99
CA ASN A 79 17.97 8.72 -15.61
C ASN A 79 19.17 9.49 -15.03
N ALA A 80 19.25 9.54 -13.71
CA ALA A 80 20.49 9.77 -13.00
C ALA A 80 20.60 8.66 -11.94
N THR A 81 20.83 7.45 -12.45
CA THR A 81 21.70 6.49 -11.77
C THR A 81 22.93 7.23 -11.24
N ASP A 82 23.38 6.80 -10.07
CA ASP A 82 24.63 7.19 -9.41
C ASP A 82 24.66 8.60 -8.82
N SER A 83 24.22 8.70 -7.56
CA SER A 83 25.14 9.04 -6.47
C SER A 83 24.46 8.83 -5.11
N SER A 84 24.85 7.73 -4.45
CA SER A 84 25.13 7.65 -3.01
C SER A 84 24.07 8.12 -2.01
N LEU A 85 23.43 7.17 -1.33
CA LEU A 85 23.29 7.30 0.12
C LEU A 85 24.15 6.22 0.81
N ILE A 86 25.24 6.70 1.39
CA ILE A 86 25.73 6.25 2.69
C ILE A 86 24.62 6.27 3.75
#